data_AF-A0A959SA11-F1
#
_entry.id   AF-A0A959SA11-F1
#
_cell.length_a   1.000
_cell.length_b   1.000
_cell.length_c   1.000
_cell.angle_alpha   90.00
_cell.angle_beta   90.00
_cell.angle_gamma   90.00
#
_symmetry.space_group_name_H-M   'P 1'
#
loop_
_entity.id
_entity.type
_entity.pdbx_description
1 polymer ?
#
loop_
_entity_poly.entity_id
_entity_poly.type
_entity_poly.pdbx_seq_one_letter_code
_entity_poly.pdbx_strand_id
1 'polypeptide(L)'
;DEIRVGDASDYAKGFKGLEVRQVDGADFISSYSTLSEVIDIVRKERRPFLVHARVPLLNHHTSGVRMEFYRSPEDLEEHRRRDPFPRFMQQCLEDRLQLEGLKQLEQKAIAKVKSDLQRAMAAPDPTPDDLWTHMFAPTPVTEERGERAPADRERTVMVDSALFAIRELMQEDPRCLLYGQDVGARLGGVFREAATLARDFGGHRVFNTPIQEAFIIGSTVGMSAAGLRPIVEVQFADYIWPGLNQLFTEVARSSYLTMGKWPVSCILRVPIGAYGSGGPYHSSSVESVLCNIKGIKIAYPSTGADLKGLMKAAYHDPNPVVMLEHKGLYWSKIKGTEDAKTIEPSADYIIPFGKA
;
A
#
# COMPACT_ATOMS: atom_id res chain seq x y z
N ASP A 1 -4.81 34.67 -5.13
CA ASP A 1 -4.12 33.98 -6.23
C ASP A 1 -3.59 32.65 -5.75
N GLU A 2 -4.11 31.55 -6.31
CA GLU A 2 -3.50 30.23 -6.13
C GLU A 2 -2.19 30.19 -6.91
N ILE A 3 -1.14 29.65 -6.31
CA ILE A 3 0.15 29.46 -6.98
C ILE A 3 -0.01 28.27 -7.94
N ARG A 4 -0.52 28.54 -9.15
CA ARG A 4 -0.68 27.54 -10.20
C ARG A 4 0.21 27.88 -11.38
N VAL A 5 1.23 27.05 -11.61
CA VAL A 5 2.22 27.22 -12.71
C VAL A 5 1.83 26.41 -13.96
N GLY A 6 1.00 25.38 -13.82
CA GLY A 6 0.57 24.51 -14.93
C GLY A 6 -0.55 23.55 -14.54
N ASP A 7 -0.78 22.53 -15.38
CA ASP A 7 -1.71 21.44 -15.09
C ASP A 7 -1.02 20.05 -15.00
N ALA A 8 -1.81 19.01 -14.73
CA ALA A 8 -1.30 17.64 -14.60
C ALA A 8 -0.56 17.14 -15.85
N SER A 9 -0.93 17.64 -17.05
CA SER A 9 -0.25 17.31 -18.30
C SER A 9 1.14 17.92 -18.37
N ASP A 10 1.33 19.13 -17.84
CA ASP A 10 2.64 19.78 -17.85
C ASP A 10 3.59 19.10 -16.87
N TYR A 11 3.10 18.70 -15.70
CA TYR A 11 3.84 17.88 -14.76
C TYR A 11 4.24 16.53 -15.36
N ALA A 12 3.30 15.85 -16.02
CA ALA A 12 3.51 14.52 -16.58
C ALA A 12 4.58 14.47 -17.70
N LYS A 13 4.70 15.54 -18.50
CA LYS A 13 5.74 15.67 -19.53
C LYS A 13 7.17 15.60 -18.97
N GLY A 14 7.36 15.85 -17.67
CA GLY A 14 8.64 15.71 -16.99
C GLY A 14 9.10 14.25 -16.80
N PHE A 15 8.20 13.27 -16.95
CA PHE A 15 8.52 11.86 -16.74
C PHE A 15 8.83 11.15 -18.06
N LYS A 16 10.08 10.69 -18.20
CA LYS A 16 10.52 9.97 -19.41
C LYS A 16 9.66 8.72 -19.63
N GLY A 17 9.09 8.60 -20.83
CA GLY A 17 8.29 7.46 -21.25
C GLY A 17 6.82 7.49 -20.81
N LEU A 18 6.40 8.51 -20.04
CA LEU A 18 4.99 8.77 -19.74
C LEU A 18 4.37 9.57 -20.89
N GLU A 19 3.48 8.94 -21.66
CA GLU A 19 2.78 9.65 -22.73
C GLU A 19 1.53 10.34 -22.21
N VAL A 20 1.31 11.57 -22.66
CA VAL A 20 0.18 12.39 -22.22
C VAL A 20 -0.85 12.51 -23.33
N ARG A 21 -2.12 12.26 -23.00
CA ARG A 21 -3.29 12.57 -23.82
C ARG A 21 -4.13 13.62 -23.10
N GLN A 22 -4.62 14.61 -23.84
CA GLN A 22 -5.61 15.55 -23.32
C GLN A 22 -6.92 15.33 -24.07
N VAL A 23 -8.02 15.33 -23.34
CA VAL A 23 -9.35 15.14 -23.91
C VAL A 23 -10.34 16.09 -23.27
N ASP A 24 -11.33 16.51 -24.06
CA ASP A 24 -12.53 17.14 -23.53
C ASP A 24 -13.33 16.08 -22.77
N GLY A 25 -13.23 16.10 -21.44
CA GLY A 25 -13.91 15.14 -20.57
C GLY A 25 -15.42 15.32 -20.54
N ALA A 26 -15.95 16.44 -21.06
CA ALA A 26 -17.37 16.65 -21.23
C ALA A 26 -17.93 16.04 -22.53
N ASP A 27 -17.06 15.56 -23.43
CA ASP A 27 -17.43 14.82 -24.64
C ASP A 27 -17.27 13.33 -24.43
N PHE A 28 -18.39 12.60 -24.40
CA PHE A 28 -18.37 11.16 -24.19
C PHE A 28 -17.66 10.42 -25.33
N ILE A 29 -17.97 10.72 -26.59
CA ILE A 29 -17.41 10.02 -27.76
C ILE A 29 -15.89 10.23 -27.84
N SER A 30 -15.44 11.47 -27.64
CA SER A 30 -14.01 11.81 -27.64
C SER A 30 -13.28 11.12 -26.49
N SER A 31 -13.84 11.16 -25.28
CA SER A 31 -13.29 10.51 -24.09
C SER A 31 -13.21 8.99 -24.25
N TYR A 32 -14.29 8.36 -24.72
CA TYR A 32 -14.38 6.92 -24.94
C TYR A 32 -13.36 6.44 -25.98
N SER A 33 -13.28 7.13 -27.12
CA SER A 33 -12.37 6.76 -28.21
C SER A 33 -10.92 6.91 -27.78
N THR A 34 -10.59 8.02 -27.11
CA THR A 34 -9.23 8.27 -26.59
C THR A 34 -8.82 7.22 -25.56
N LEU A 35 -9.70 6.89 -24.61
CA LEU A 35 -9.39 5.86 -23.61
C LEU A 35 -9.28 4.48 -24.24
N SER A 36 -10.11 4.14 -25.22
CA SER A 36 -10.03 2.86 -25.93
C SER A 36 -8.68 2.70 -26.64
N GLU A 37 -8.25 3.73 -27.38
CA GLU A 37 -6.92 3.76 -28.01
C GLU A 37 -5.80 3.60 -26.96
N VAL A 38 -5.83 4.40 -25.89
CA VAL A 38 -4.80 4.37 -24.85
C VAL A 38 -4.74 2.99 -24.18
N ILE A 39 -5.89 2.39 -23.85
CA ILE A 39 -5.94 1.06 -23.24
C ILE A 39 -5.34 0.02 -24.20
N ASP A 40 -5.70 0.07 -25.49
CA ASP A 40 -5.14 -0.84 -26.50
C ASP A 40 -3.62 -0.73 -26.58
N ILE A 41 -3.09 0.50 -26.56
CA ILE A 41 -1.64 0.73 -26.56
C ILE A 41 -1.01 0.21 -25.26
N VAL A 42 -1.57 0.51 -24.09
CA VAL A 42 -1.06 0.02 -22.80
C VAL A 42 -1.00 -1.51 -22.78
N ARG A 43 -2.01 -2.19 -23.34
CA ARG A 43 -2.06 -3.66 -23.39
C ARG A 43 -1.02 -4.26 -24.34
N LYS A 44 -0.75 -3.61 -25.47
CA LYS A 44 0.23 -4.03 -26.49
C LYS A 44 1.67 -3.69 -26.11
N GLU A 45 1.92 -2.44 -25.72
CA GLU A 45 3.25 -1.87 -25.56
C GLU A 45 3.75 -1.86 -24.11
N ARG A 46 2.86 -2.11 -23.13
CA ARG A 46 3.21 -2.21 -21.69
C ARG A 46 3.95 -0.98 -21.15
N ARG A 47 3.53 0.21 -21.57
CA ARG A 47 4.09 1.49 -21.13
C ARG A 47 3.03 2.43 -20.55
N PRO A 48 3.40 3.41 -19.71
CA PRO A 48 2.44 4.22 -18.97
C PRO A 48 1.90 5.40 -19.80
N PHE A 49 0.67 5.80 -19.48
CA PHE A 49 -0.02 6.96 -20.03
C PHE A 49 -0.66 7.79 -18.92
N LEU A 50 -0.71 9.12 -19.11
CA LEU A 50 -1.59 10.02 -18.37
C LEU A 50 -2.64 10.58 -19.33
N VAL A 51 -3.92 10.35 -19.04
CA VAL A 51 -5.03 10.96 -19.77
C VAL A 51 -5.63 12.07 -18.93
N HIS A 52 -5.42 13.32 -19.35
CA HIS A 52 -5.98 14.49 -18.70
C HIS A 52 -7.32 14.85 -19.34
N ALA A 53 -8.41 14.40 -18.72
CA ALA A 53 -9.77 14.74 -19.09
C ALA A 53 -10.20 16.05 -18.39
N ARG A 54 -10.58 17.06 -19.17
CA ARG A 54 -11.05 18.35 -18.63
C ARG A 54 -12.57 18.31 -18.44
N VAL A 55 -13.02 18.50 -17.20
CA VAL A 55 -14.45 18.47 -16.83
C VAL A 55 -14.85 19.73 -16.07
N PRO A 56 -16.12 20.15 -16.12
CA PRO A 56 -16.61 21.18 -15.22
C PRO A 56 -16.86 20.61 -13.81
N LEU A 57 -16.55 21.40 -12.79
CA LEU A 57 -17.19 21.27 -11.48
C LEU A 57 -18.55 21.96 -11.52
N LEU A 58 -19.66 21.22 -11.45
CA LEU A 58 -21.03 21.76 -11.59
C LEU A 58 -21.70 22.08 -10.25
N ASN A 59 -21.19 21.52 -9.15
CA ASN A 59 -21.81 21.61 -7.83
C ASN A 59 -20.78 22.00 -6.75
N HIS A 60 -21.21 22.00 -5.51
CA HIS A 60 -20.40 22.22 -4.32
C HIS A 60 -19.19 21.28 -4.25
N HIS A 61 -18.11 21.74 -3.62
CA HIS A 61 -16.92 20.91 -3.41
C HIS A 61 -17.22 19.74 -2.47
N THR A 62 -17.96 20.04 -1.40
CA THR A 62 -18.55 19.08 -0.46
C THR A 62 -19.90 19.62 0.01
N SER A 63 -20.69 18.80 0.72
CA SER A 63 -21.98 19.23 1.27
C SER A 63 -21.90 20.46 2.19
N GLY A 64 -20.74 20.74 2.79
CA GLY A 64 -20.52 21.89 3.67
C GLY A 64 -19.86 23.11 3.02
N VAL A 65 -19.32 22.99 1.80
CA VAL A 65 -18.57 24.07 1.15
C VAL A 65 -19.30 24.50 -0.11
N ARG A 66 -20.15 25.52 0.06
CA ARG A 66 -20.92 26.12 -1.03
C ARG A 66 -20.01 26.71 -2.09
N MET A 67 -20.38 26.53 -3.36
CA MET A 67 -19.52 26.89 -4.48
C MET A 67 -19.48 28.40 -4.70
N GLU A 68 -20.56 29.08 -4.34
CA GLU A 68 -20.73 30.52 -4.41
C GLU A 68 -19.80 31.28 -3.45
N PHE A 69 -19.17 30.59 -2.50
CA PHE A 69 -18.19 31.19 -1.58
C PHE A 69 -16.85 31.48 -2.25
N TYR A 70 -16.51 30.76 -3.33
CA TYR A 70 -15.18 30.85 -3.95
C TYR A 70 -15.22 30.87 -5.49
N ARG A 71 -16.41 30.86 -6.10
CA ARG A 71 -16.60 30.89 -7.55
C ARG A 71 -17.49 32.03 -7.96
N SER A 72 -17.08 32.77 -8.99
CA SER A 72 -17.87 33.90 -9.51
C SER A 72 -19.06 33.40 -10.34
N PRO A 73 -20.12 34.22 -10.52
CA PRO A 73 -21.21 33.88 -11.42
C PRO A 73 -20.76 33.53 -12.84
N GLU A 74 -19.74 34.20 -13.35
CA GLU A 74 -19.16 33.95 -14.68
C GLU A 74 -18.49 32.58 -14.76
N ASP A 75 -17.74 32.20 -13.73
CA ASP A 75 -17.10 30.89 -13.63
C ASP A 75 -18.14 29.75 -13.54
N LEU A 76 -19.22 29.97 -12.76
CA LEU A 76 -20.33 29.02 -12.66
C LEU A 76 -21.05 28.84 -14.00
N GLU A 77 -21.29 29.93 -14.73
CA GLU A 77 -21.94 29.89 -16.04
C GLU A 77 -21.06 29.22 -17.10
N GLU A 78 -19.75 29.49 -17.10
CA GLU A 78 -18.78 28.84 -17.99
C GLU A 78 -18.76 27.32 -17.77
N HIS A 79 -18.75 26.88 -16.51
CA HIS A 79 -18.81 25.46 -16.16
C HIS A 79 -20.15 24.81 -16.57
N ARG A 80 -21.28 25.50 -16.40
CA ARG A 80 -22.61 25.00 -16.81
C ARG A 80 -22.70 24.75 -18.31
N ARG A 81 -22.08 25.62 -19.13
CA ARG A 81 -22.04 25.43 -20.60
C ARG A 81 -21.30 24.17 -21.03
N ARG A 82 -20.41 23.65 -20.16
CA ARG A 82 -19.66 22.42 -20.38
C ARG A 82 -20.29 21.20 -19.68
N ASP A 83 -21.53 21.30 -19.21
CA ASP A 83 -22.23 20.16 -18.61
C ASP A 83 -22.26 18.98 -19.61
N PRO A 84 -21.68 17.82 -19.27
CA PRO A 84 -21.66 16.67 -20.15
C PRO A 84 -23.05 16.09 -20.42
N PHE A 85 -24.02 16.28 -19.51
CA PHE A 85 -25.30 15.57 -19.62
C PHE A 85 -26.16 16.05 -20.80
N PRO A 86 -26.42 17.36 -21.00
CA PRO A 86 -27.12 17.85 -22.19
C PRO A 86 -26.40 17.48 -23.50
N ARG A 87 -25.06 17.57 -23.51
CA ARG A 87 -24.25 17.22 -24.68
C ARG A 87 -24.36 15.74 -25.01
N PHE A 88 -24.28 14.87 -24.02
CA PHE A 88 -24.43 13.43 -24.22
C PHE A 88 -25.85 13.06 -24.69
N MET A 89 -26.88 13.72 -24.16
CA MET A 89 -28.26 13.55 -24.65
C MET A 89 -28.36 13.91 -26.13
N GLN A 90 -27.76 15.03 -26.54
CA GLN A 90 -27.72 15.43 -27.94
C GLN A 90 -26.97 14.40 -28.81
N GLN A 91 -25.80 13.93 -28.37
CA GLN A 91 -25.04 12.88 -29.07
C GLN A 91 -25.88 11.60 -29.27
N CYS A 92 -26.61 11.17 -28.23
CA CYS A 92 -27.54 10.03 -28.33
C CYS A 92 -28.61 10.22 -29.42
N LEU A 93 -29.18 11.43 -29.50
CA LEU A 93 -30.21 11.76 -30.49
C LEU A 93 -29.64 11.83 -31.91
N GLU A 94 -28.42 12.36 -32.06
CA GLU A 94 -27.67 12.38 -33.32
C GLU A 94 -27.37 10.95 -33.80
N ASP A 95 -27.08 10.04 -32.88
CA ASP A 95 -26.94 8.59 -33.12
C ASP A 95 -28.28 7.86 -33.29
N ARG A 96 -29.39 8.60 -33.42
CA ARG A 96 -30.75 8.10 -33.68
C ARG A 96 -31.33 7.23 -32.58
N LEU A 97 -30.84 7.37 -31.34
CA LEU A 97 -31.52 6.78 -30.18
C LEU A 97 -32.85 7.50 -29.93
N GLN A 98 -33.87 6.73 -29.54
CA GLN A 98 -35.21 7.27 -29.33
C GLN A 98 -35.28 8.07 -28.04
N LEU A 99 -35.73 9.34 -28.13
CA LEU A 99 -35.91 10.23 -26.97
C LEU A 99 -36.76 9.59 -25.87
N GLU A 100 -37.82 8.87 -26.24
CA GLU A 100 -38.69 8.19 -25.29
C GLU A 100 -37.94 7.13 -24.48
N GLY A 101 -37.10 6.33 -25.13
CA GLY A 101 -36.24 5.35 -24.46
C GLY A 101 -35.23 6.01 -23.51
N LEU A 102 -34.64 7.13 -23.92
CA LEU A 102 -33.70 7.90 -23.09
C LEU A 102 -34.38 8.46 -21.84
N LYS A 103 -35.59 9.03 -21.98
CA LYS A 103 -36.40 9.50 -20.83
C LYS A 103 -36.77 8.37 -19.88
N GLN A 104 -37.11 7.19 -20.41
CA GLN A 104 -37.40 6.02 -19.58
C GLN A 104 -36.16 5.56 -18.79
N LEU A 105 -34.96 5.62 -19.38
CA LEU A 105 -33.71 5.32 -18.67
C LEU A 105 -33.43 6.34 -17.56
N GLU A 106 -33.62 7.63 -17.83
CA GLU A 106 -33.49 8.70 -16.84
C GLU A 106 -34.45 8.50 -15.66
N GLN A 107 -35.73 8.24 -15.95
CA GLN A 107 -36.74 7.95 -14.91
C GLN A 107 -36.38 6.72 -14.08
N LYS A 108 -35.87 5.65 -14.71
CA LYS A 108 -35.38 4.46 -14.00
C LYS A 108 -34.20 4.80 -13.08
N ALA A 109 -33.26 5.63 -13.52
CA ALA A 109 -32.13 6.06 -12.71
C ALA A 109 -32.60 6.89 -11.49
N ILE A 110 -33.52 7.84 -11.70
CA ILE A 110 -34.11 8.64 -10.62
C ILE A 110 -34.85 7.75 -9.61
N ALA A 111 -35.67 6.82 -10.09
CA ALA A 111 -36.40 5.89 -9.23
C ALA A 111 -35.45 5.01 -8.41
N LYS A 112 -34.36 4.53 -9.02
CA LYS A 112 -33.31 3.77 -8.33
C LYS A 112 -32.64 4.59 -7.23
N VAL A 113 -32.18 5.81 -7.53
CA VAL A 113 -31.53 6.69 -6.53
C VAL A 113 -32.49 6.98 -5.37
N LYS A 114 -33.77 7.23 -5.66
CA LYS A 114 -34.79 7.46 -4.62
C LYS A 114 -34.99 6.22 -3.73
N SER A 115 -35.05 5.03 -4.31
CA SER A 115 -35.16 3.78 -3.56
C SER A 115 -33.91 3.53 -2.71
N ASP A 116 -32.72 3.75 -3.27
CA ASP A 116 -31.44 3.60 -2.56
C ASP A 116 -31.34 4.57 -1.37
N LEU A 117 -31.78 5.82 -1.53
CA LEU A 117 -31.88 6.79 -0.45
C LEU A 117 -32.83 6.35 0.66
N GLN A 118 -34.03 5.85 0.30
CA GLN A 118 -34.98 5.33 1.28
C GLN A 118 -34.41 4.16 2.08
N ARG A 119 -33.67 3.26 1.42
CA ARG A 119 -32.98 2.16 2.09
C ARG A 119 -31.88 2.67 3.03
N ALA A 120 -31.10 3.64 2.61
CA ALA A 120 -30.05 4.23 3.43
C ALA A 120 -30.62 4.95 4.67
N MET A 121 -31.71 5.70 4.52
CA MET A 121 -32.38 6.38 5.64
C MET A 121 -33.05 5.42 6.63
N ALA A 122 -33.41 4.22 6.19
CA ALA A 122 -34.00 3.18 7.03
C ALA A 122 -32.95 2.26 7.68
N ALA A 123 -31.68 2.38 7.29
CA ALA A 123 -30.60 1.60 7.89
C ALA A 123 -30.34 2.10 9.32
N PRO A 124 -29.99 1.20 10.26
CA PRO A 124 -29.60 1.63 11.60
C PRO A 124 -28.31 2.43 11.55
N ASP A 125 -28.18 3.40 12.45
CA ASP A 125 -26.90 4.07 12.71
C ASP A 125 -25.86 3.04 13.19
N PRO A 126 -24.56 3.28 12.91
CA PRO A 126 -23.49 2.43 13.43
C PRO A 126 -23.46 2.48 14.97
N THR A 127 -23.13 1.35 15.56
CA THR A 127 -22.88 1.20 16.99
C THR A 127 -21.41 1.46 17.32
N PRO A 128 -21.06 1.76 18.59
CA PRO A 128 -19.66 1.87 18.99
C PRO A 128 -18.82 0.61 18.71
N ASP A 129 -19.43 -0.57 18.72
CA ASP A 129 -18.73 -1.84 18.44
C ASP A 129 -18.31 -1.95 16.97
N ASP A 130 -19.01 -1.27 16.05
CA ASP A 130 -18.67 -1.26 14.63
C ASP A 130 -17.31 -0.61 14.34
N LEU A 131 -16.77 0.18 15.28
CA LEU A 131 -15.42 0.74 15.20
C LEU A 131 -14.32 -0.33 15.13
N TRP A 132 -14.58 -1.51 15.68
CA TRP A 132 -13.63 -2.62 15.73
C TRP A 132 -13.81 -3.59 14.55
N THR A 133 -14.94 -3.52 13.86
CA THR A 133 -15.27 -4.35 12.72
C THR A 133 -14.25 -4.11 11.60
N HIS A 134 -13.58 -5.18 11.16
CA HIS A 134 -12.52 -5.14 10.15
C HIS A 134 -11.29 -4.30 10.50
N MET A 135 -11.10 -3.90 11.77
CA MET A 135 -9.86 -3.25 12.24
C MET A 135 -8.63 -4.13 11.93
N PHE A 136 -8.77 -5.44 12.13
CA PHE A 136 -7.83 -6.45 11.66
C PHE A 136 -8.59 -7.60 11.02
N ALA A 137 -8.04 -8.16 9.95
CA ALA A 137 -8.48 -9.45 9.42
C ALA A 137 -8.03 -10.59 10.37
N PRO A 138 -8.81 -11.68 10.52
CA PRO A 138 -8.44 -12.80 11.39
C PRO A 138 -7.12 -13.46 10.94
N THR A 139 -6.21 -13.68 11.88
CA THR A 139 -4.93 -14.35 11.60
C THR A 139 -5.05 -15.86 11.78
N PRO A 140 -4.46 -16.68 10.89
CA PRO A 140 -4.43 -18.14 11.06
C PRO A 140 -3.37 -18.61 12.07
N VAL A 141 -2.53 -17.72 12.59
CA VAL A 141 -1.43 -18.04 13.51
C VAL A 141 -1.86 -17.75 14.95
N THR A 142 -2.51 -18.72 15.58
CA THR A 142 -3.07 -18.58 16.94
C THR A 142 -2.27 -19.32 18.02
N GLU A 143 -1.42 -20.27 17.62
CA GLU A 143 -0.64 -21.13 18.51
C GLU A 143 0.82 -21.19 18.06
N GLU A 144 1.72 -21.38 19.02
CA GLU A 144 3.14 -21.64 18.74
C GLU A 144 3.29 -23.05 18.18
N ARG A 145 4.07 -23.21 17.11
CA ARG A 145 4.35 -24.50 16.47
C ARG A 145 5.83 -24.60 16.11
N GLY A 146 6.28 -25.84 15.87
CA GLY A 146 7.68 -26.18 15.64
C GLY A 146 8.50 -26.19 16.93
N GLU A 147 9.76 -26.61 16.81
CA GLU A 147 10.73 -26.65 17.91
C GLU A 147 11.58 -25.36 17.94
N ARG A 148 11.52 -24.63 19.07
CA ARG A 148 12.21 -23.34 19.27
C ARG A 148 13.73 -23.47 19.34
N ALA A 149 14.23 -24.58 19.88
CA ALA A 149 15.67 -24.82 20.06
C ALA A 149 16.02 -26.31 19.86
N PRO A 150 16.04 -26.80 18.60
CA PRO A 150 16.40 -28.17 18.29
C PRO A 150 17.80 -28.54 18.78
N ALA A 151 17.94 -29.75 19.33
CA ALA A 151 19.19 -30.19 19.96
C ALA A 151 20.37 -30.37 18.97
N ASP A 152 20.09 -30.47 17.67
CA ASP A 152 21.06 -30.71 16.60
C ASP A 152 21.49 -29.44 15.85
N ARG A 153 21.06 -28.26 16.31
CA ARG A 153 21.33 -26.97 15.65
C ARG A 153 22.25 -26.08 16.48
N GLU A 154 22.96 -25.21 15.77
CA GLU A 154 23.91 -24.26 16.37
C GLU A 154 23.24 -22.92 16.71
N ARG A 155 23.90 -22.16 17.59
CA ARG A 155 23.49 -20.79 17.87
C ARG A 155 23.75 -19.89 16.66
N THR A 156 22.78 -19.05 16.35
CA THR A 156 22.85 -18.10 15.24
C THR A 156 22.51 -16.68 15.69
N VAL A 157 22.92 -15.69 14.90
CA VAL A 157 22.57 -14.28 15.14
C VAL A 157 21.17 -13.96 14.58
N MET A 158 20.59 -12.84 15.01
CA MET A 158 19.26 -12.42 14.58
C MET A 158 19.16 -12.23 13.06
N VAL A 159 20.16 -11.60 12.43
CA VAL A 159 20.17 -11.40 10.97
C VAL A 159 20.06 -12.72 10.20
N ASP A 160 20.81 -13.74 10.60
CA ASP A 160 20.77 -15.06 9.98
C ASP A 160 19.41 -15.72 10.21
N SER A 161 18.85 -15.59 11.41
CA SER A 161 17.51 -16.11 11.74
C SER A 161 16.40 -15.50 10.86
N ALA A 162 16.46 -14.19 10.61
CA ALA A 162 15.55 -13.53 9.67
C ALA A 162 15.74 -14.04 8.24
N LEU A 163 16.99 -14.18 7.79
CA LEU A 163 17.28 -14.71 6.45
C LEU A 163 16.80 -16.15 6.27
N PHE A 164 16.95 -17.01 7.27
CA PHE A 164 16.43 -18.37 7.22
C PHE A 164 14.91 -18.36 7.09
N ALA A 165 14.21 -17.56 7.91
CA ALA A 165 12.76 -17.40 7.77
C ALA A 165 12.36 -16.96 6.36
N ILE A 166 12.97 -15.89 5.84
CA ILE A 166 12.62 -15.35 4.52
C ILE A 166 12.94 -16.38 3.43
N ARG A 167 14.08 -17.07 3.50
CA ARG A 167 14.47 -18.11 2.55
C ARG A 167 13.47 -19.26 2.51
N GLU A 168 13.09 -19.77 3.68
CA GLU A 168 12.10 -20.85 3.82
C GLU A 168 10.75 -20.42 3.24
N LEU A 169 10.24 -19.24 3.60
CA LEU A 169 9.01 -18.66 3.05
C LEU A 169 9.08 -18.48 1.53
N MET A 170 10.23 -18.06 1.01
CA MET A 170 10.46 -17.89 -0.42
C MET A 170 10.54 -19.22 -1.17
N GLN A 171 11.00 -20.30 -0.54
CA GLN A 171 10.98 -21.65 -1.12
C GLN A 171 9.55 -22.20 -1.18
N GLU A 172 8.74 -21.91 -0.16
CA GLU A 172 7.39 -22.43 -0.02
C GLU A 172 6.35 -21.66 -0.84
N ASP A 173 6.49 -20.33 -0.95
CA ASP A 173 5.48 -19.48 -1.57
C ASP A 173 6.07 -18.64 -2.73
N PRO A 174 5.68 -18.92 -3.99
CA PRO A 174 6.13 -18.14 -5.15
C PRO A 174 5.65 -16.68 -5.13
N ARG A 175 4.68 -16.35 -4.28
CA ARG A 175 4.14 -14.98 -4.10
C ARG A 175 4.99 -14.14 -3.14
N CYS A 176 5.95 -14.74 -2.43
CA CYS A 176 6.84 -14.04 -1.51
C CYS A 176 7.83 -13.15 -2.27
N LEU A 177 7.79 -11.85 -2.01
CA LEU A 177 8.72 -10.87 -2.57
C LEU A 177 9.56 -10.24 -1.46
N LEU A 178 10.80 -9.87 -1.77
CA LEU A 178 11.67 -9.09 -0.88
C LEU A 178 12.22 -7.88 -1.64
N TYR A 179 11.87 -6.66 -1.25
CA TYR A 179 12.38 -5.48 -1.95
C TYR A 179 12.52 -4.25 -1.06
N GLY A 180 13.39 -3.33 -1.48
CA GLY A 180 13.68 -2.11 -0.75
C GLY A 180 14.90 -1.43 -1.34
N GLN A 181 15.42 -0.43 -0.65
CA GLN A 181 16.66 0.22 -1.05
C GLN A 181 17.83 -0.74 -0.83
N ASP A 182 18.63 -0.96 -1.86
CA ASP A 182 19.84 -1.80 -1.83
C ASP A 182 19.64 -3.30 -1.51
N VAL A 183 18.40 -3.76 -1.33
CA VAL A 183 18.02 -5.16 -1.04
C VAL A 183 18.40 -6.15 -2.14
N GLY A 184 18.44 -5.72 -3.40
CA GLY A 184 18.75 -6.55 -4.56
C GLY A 184 20.21 -7.04 -4.62
N ALA A 185 20.48 -7.94 -5.57
CA ALA A 185 21.73 -8.72 -5.68
C ALA A 185 23.06 -7.93 -5.59
N ARG A 186 23.06 -6.65 -5.96
CA ARG A 186 24.26 -5.82 -5.95
C ARG A 186 24.80 -5.56 -4.54
N LEU A 187 23.92 -5.35 -3.56
CA LEU A 187 24.30 -5.01 -2.19
C LEU A 187 23.73 -6.02 -1.21
N GLY A 188 22.45 -6.38 -1.34
CA GLY A 188 21.82 -7.38 -0.48
C GLY A 188 21.24 -6.80 0.81
N GLY A 189 20.84 -5.53 0.82
CA GLY A 189 20.35 -4.83 2.00
C GLY A 189 21.48 -4.09 2.73
N VAL A 190 21.09 -3.36 3.77
CA VAL A 190 22.01 -2.54 4.59
C VAL A 190 23.16 -3.36 5.16
N PHE A 191 22.86 -4.62 5.50
CA PHE A 191 23.79 -5.52 6.14
C PHE A 191 24.27 -6.64 5.19
N ARG A 192 23.97 -6.51 3.89
CA ARG A 192 24.33 -7.42 2.78
C ARG A 192 23.77 -8.84 2.88
N GLU A 193 22.77 -9.02 3.72
CA GLU A 193 22.16 -10.27 4.10
C GLU A 193 21.38 -10.94 2.93
N ALA A 194 20.67 -10.14 2.12
CA ALA A 194 19.77 -10.60 1.07
C ALA A 194 20.47 -10.89 -0.28
N ALA A 195 21.78 -10.63 -0.41
CA ALA A 195 22.50 -10.85 -1.67
C ALA A 195 22.41 -12.32 -2.13
N THR A 196 22.42 -13.26 -1.17
CA THR A 196 22.26 -14.69 -1.45
C THR A 196 20.84 -15.02 -1.89
N LEU A 197 19.81 -14.38 -1.33
CA LEU A 197 18.41 -14.58 -1.74
C LEU A 197 18.18 -14.12 -3.18
N ALA A 198 18.77 -12.99 -3.58
CA ALA A 198 18.62 -12.50 -4.95
C ALA A 198 19.27 -13.42 -5.99
N ARG A 199 20.37 -14.09 -5.63
CA ARG A 199 20.98 -15.14 -6.46
C ARG A 199 20.06 -16.36 -6.57
N ASP A 200 19.46 -16.78 -5.46
CA ASP A 200 18.71 -18.04 -5.38
C ASP A 200 17.28 -17.92 -5.96
N PHE A 201 16.63 -16.76 -5.84
CA PHE A 201 15.24 -16.52 -6.29
C PHE A 201 15.13 -15.54 -7.48
N GLY A 202 16.22 -14.87 -7.87
CA GLY A 202 16.27 -13.97 -9.01
C GLY A 202 15.67 -12.58 -8.79
N GLY A 203 16.02 -11.66 -9.70
CA GLY A 203 15.63 -10.23 -9.64
C GLY A 203 14.14 -9.94 -9.82
N HIS A 204 13.32 -10.95 -10.12
CA HIS A 204 11.87 -10.82 -10.19
C HIS A 204 11.21 -11.01 -8.81
N ARG A 205 11.94 -11.57 -7.83
CA ARG A 205 11.47 -11.81 -6.47
C ARG A 205 12.26 -11.03 -5.42
N VAL A 206 13.53 -10.72 -5.68
CA VAL A 206 14.38 -9.90 -4.81
C VAL A 206 14.98 -8.73 -5.59
N PHE A 207 14.53 -7.50 -5.32
CA PHE A 207 14.90 -6.35 -6.16
C PHE A 207 15.04 -5.02 -5.41
N ASN A 208 15.76 -4.09 -6.05
CA ASN A 208 15.94 -2.73 -5.57
C ASN A 208 14.76 -1.83 -5.96
N THR A 209 14.38 -0.94 -5.06
CA THR A 209 13.48 0.17 -5.35
C THR A 209 14.25 1.49 -5.58
N PRO A 210 13.60 2.52 -6.15
CA PRO A 210 14.07 3.90 -6.03
C PRO A 210 14.22 4.32 -4.56
N ILE A 211 14.96 5.40 -4.32
CA ILE A 211 15.16 6.01 -2.99
C ILE A 211 13.89 6.81 -2.61
N GLN A 212 12.80 6.09 -2.36
CA GLN A 212 11.49 6.64 -2.08
C GLN A 212 10.72 5.72 -1.12
N GLU A 213 10.74 6.01 0.18
CA GLU A 213 10.11 5.17 1.20
C GLU A 213 8.58 5.15 1.08
N ALA A 214 7.99 6.26 0.62
CA ALA A 214 6.57 6.30 0.25
C ALA A 214 6.23 5.30 -0.86
N PHE A 215 7.10 5.14 -1.87
CA PHE A 215 6.91 4.14 -2.92
C PHE A 215 7.04 2.71 -2.35
N ILE A 216 8.07 2.45 -1.53
CA ILE A 216 8.31 1.14 -0.93
C ILE A 216 7.07 0.69 -0.15
N ILE A 217 6.59 1.51 0.78
CA ILE A 217 5.45 1.18 1.63
C ILE A 217 4.14 1.18 0.81
N GLY A 218 3.88 2.22 0.01
CA GLY A 218 2.63 2.34 -0.75
C GLY A 218 2.45 1.23 -1.80
N SER A 219 3.54 0.75 -2.40
CA SER A 219 3.50 -0.35 -3.37
C SER A 219 2.94 -1.66 -2.77
N THR A 220 3.07 -1.86 -1.45
CA THR A 220 2.57 -3.08 -0.78
C THR A 220 1.06 -3.25 -0.91
N VAL A 221 0.31 -2.14 -1.00
CA VAL A 221 -1.15 -2.15 -1.21
C VAL A 221 -1.50 -2.79 -2.54
N GLY A 222 -0.87 -2.32 -3.63
CA GLY A 222 -1.08 -2.86 -4.96
C GLY A 222 -0.59 -4.30 -5.10
N MET A 223 0.58 -4.62 -4.52
CA MET A 223 1.11 -5.99 -4.51
C MET A 223 0.17 -6.95 -3.78
N SER A 224 -0.34 -6.56 -2.61
CA SER A 224 -1.30 -7.37 -1.83
C SER A 224 -2.61 -7.55 -2.59
N ALA A 225 -3.14 -6.49 -3.20
CA ALA A 225 -4.36 -6.57 -4.01
C ALA A 225 -4.20 -7.48 -5.24
N ALA A 226 -2.99 -7.58 -5.79
CA ALA A 226 -2.64 -8.51 -6.87
C ALA A 226 -2.39 -9.96 -6.38
N GLY A 227 -2.46 -10.22 -5.07
CA GLY A 227 -2.26 -11.52 -4.46
C GLY A 227 -0.80 -11.85 -4.10
N LEU A 228 0.11 -10.89 -4.19
CA LEU A 228 1.50 -11.04 -3.77
C LEU A 228 1.66 -10.79 -2.28
N ARG A 229 2.76 -11.29 -1.68
CA ARG A 229 3.04 -11.17 -0.25
C ARG A 229 4.39 -10.49 -0.05
N PRO A 230 4.41 -9.15 -0.04
CA PRO A 230 5.65 -8.38 0.01
C PRO A 230 6.27 -8.33 1.41
N ILE A 231 7.56 -8.61 1.48
CA ILE A 231 8.46 -8.23 2.57
C ILE A 231 9.25 -7.04 2.05
N VAL A 232 9.13 -5.90 2.72
CA VAL A 232 9.77 -4.65 2.30
C VAL A 232 10.71 -4.13 3.36
N GLU A 233 11.77 -3.48 2.93
CA GLU A 233 12.77 -2.89 3.84
C GLU A 233 12.88 -1.38 3.58
N VAL A 234 12.73 -0.60 4.65
CA VAL A 234 13.24 0.78 4.72
C VAL A 234 14.63 0.72 5.34
N GLN A 235 15.56 1.52 4.85
CA GLN A 235 16.98 1.36 5.19
C GLN A 235 17.24 1.52 6.71
N PHE A 236 16.62 2.53 7.32
CA PHE A 236 16.68 2.80 8.75
C PHE A 236 15.38 3.45 9.23
N ALA A 237 15.08 3.30 10.53
CA ALA A 237 13.94 3.93 11.18
C ALA A 237 13.87 5.44 10.94
N ASP A 238 15.02 6.12 10.90
CA ASP A 238 15.13 7.56 10.64
C ASP A 238 14.57 7.99 9.27
N TYR A 239 14.46 7.07 8.30
CA TYR A 239 13.95 7.34 6.96
C TYR A 239 12.49 6.91 6.76
N ILE A 240 11.83 6.37 7.78
CA ILE A 240 10.44 5.90 7.65
C ILE A 240 9.43 7.04 7.40
N TRP A 241 9.78 8.28 7.76
CA TRP A 241 8.85 9.41 7.83
C TRP A 241 8.07 9.70 6.53
N PRO A 242 8.69 9.75 5.33
CA PRO A 242 7.94 9.91 4.08
C PRO A 242 7.00 8.73 3.82
N GLY A 243 7.40 7.53 4.24
CA GLY A 243 6.61 6.32 4.14
C GLY A 243 5.44 6.23 5.12
N LEU A 244 5.50 6.93 6.26
CA LEU A 244 4.42 6.92 7.26
C LEU A 244 3.10 7.43 6.72
N ASN A 245 3.10 8.37 5.78
CA ASN A 245 1.86 8.80 5.14
C ASN A 245 1.15 7.62 4.47
N GLN A 246 1.88 6.83 3.67
CA GLN A 246 1.34 5.64 3.01
C GLN A 246 0.96 4.54 4.01
N LEU A 247 1.77 4.35 5.06
CA LEU A 247 1.47 3.40 6.14
C LEU A 247 0.14 3.75 6.81
N PHE A 248 -0.06 5.03 7.13
CA PHE A 248 -1.22 5.51 7.88
C PHE A 248 -2.49 5.66 7.05
N THR A 249 -2.41 6.22 5.84
CA THR A 249 -3.59 6.55 5.04
C THR A 249 -4.11 5.35 4.26
N GLU A 250 -3.21 4.55 3.67
CA GLU A 250 -3.57 3.46 2.77
C GLU A 250 -3.44 2.09 3.43
N VAL A 251 -2.22 1.74 3.89
CA VAL A 251 -1.87 0.38 4.32
C VAL A 251 -2.67 -0.04 5.56
N ALA A 252 -2.60 0.76 6.63
CA ALA A 252 -3.20 0.41 7.92
C ALA A 252 -4.73 0.36 7.88
N ARG A 253 -5.35 1.15 7.00
CA ARG A 253 -6.81 1.34 6.98
C ARG A 253 -7.53 0.50 5.94
N SER A 254 -6.79 -0.18 5.07
CA SER A 254 -7.36 -0.86 3.91
C SER A 254 -8.43 -1.89 4.30
N SER A 255 -8.16 -2.75 5.29
CA SER A 255 -9.13 -3.73 5.81
C SER A 255 -10.40 -3.04 6.32
N TYR A 256 -10.26 -2.00 7.14
CA TYR A 256 -11.39 -1.27 7.71
C TYR A 256 -12.22 -0.56 6.63
N LEU A 257 -11.59 0.26 5.78
CA LEU A 257 -12.26 1.05 4.74
C LEU A 257 -12.95 0.22 3.67
N THR A 258 -12.43 -1.00 3.43
CA THR A 258 -12.97 -1.89 2.40
C THR A 258 -13.94 -2.92 2.96
N MET A 259 -14.31 -2.83 4.24
CA MET A 259 -15.15 -3.80 4.93
C MET A 259 -14.58 -5.23 4.82
N GLY A 260 -13.29 -5.37 5.09
CA GLY A 260 -12.55 -6.63 5.10
C GLY A 260 -12.24 -7.22 3.73
N LYS A 261 -12.56 -6.53 2.62
CA LYS A 261 -12.36 -7.06 1.26
C LYS A 261 -10.91 -7.06 0.82
N TRP A 262 -10.14 -6.06 1.24
CA TRP A 262 -8.76 -5.85 0.78
C TRP A 262 -7.80 -5.59 1.94
N PRO A 263 -7.57 -6.57 2.83
CA PRO A 263 -6.51 -6.45 3.82
C PRO A 263 -5.13 -6.43 3.12
N VAL A 264 -4.19 -5.65 3.65
CA VAL A 264 -2.82 -5.52 3.10
C VAL A 264 -1.89 -6.44 3.89
N SER A 265 -1.56 -7.59 3.33
CA SER A 265 -0.61 -8.54 3.94
C SER A 265 0.81 -8.18 3.52
N CYS A 266 1.56 -7.53 4.43
CA CYS A 266 2.94 -7.17 4.19
C CYS A 266 3.77 -7.18 5.47
N ILE A 267 5.07 -7.40 5.32
CA ILE A 267 6.05 -7.19 6.39
C ILE A 267 6.89 -5.97 6.02
N LEU A 268 6.86 -4.93 6.85
CA LEU A 268 7.74 -3.77 6.76
C LEU A 268 8.89 -3.95 7.77
N ARG A 269 10.06 -4.32 7.28
CA ARG A 269 11.30 -4.42 8.04
C ARG A 269 11.89 -3.04 8.26
N VAL A 270 12.23 -2.71 9.50
CA VAL A 270 12.74 -1.40 9.91
C VAL A 270 13.93 -1.59 10.86
N PRO A 271 15.17 -1.44 10.37
CA PRO A 271 16.34 -1.39 11.24
C PRO A 271 16.29 -0.17 12.16
N ILE A 272 16.34 -0.39 13.48
CA ILE A 272 16.05 0.63 14.50
C ILE A 272 17.10 0.63 15.63
N GLY A 273 17.16 1.73 16.38
CA GLY A 273 17.96 1.86 17.59
C GLY A 273 19.42 2.23 17.32
N ALA A 274 20.10 2.72 18.37
CA ALA A 274 21.48 3.16 18.28
C ALA A 274 22.45 1.97 18.12
N TYR A 275 23.38 2.10 17.18
CA TYR A 275 24.48 1.15 17.00
C TYR A 275 25.71 1.88 16.44
N GLY A 276 26.86 1.71 17.10
CA GLY A 276 28.11 2.36 16.70
C GLY A 276 28.00 3.89 16.67
N SER A 277 28.66 4.51 15.68
CA SER A 277 28.72 5.97 15.52
C SER A 277 27.79 6.48 14.41
N GLY A 278 26.57 5.94 14.32
CA GLY A 278 25.60 6.26 13.25
C GLY A 278 25.04 7.70 13.27
N GLY A 279 25.18 8.41 14.38
CA GLY A 279 24.72 9.80 14.50
C GLY A 279 23.19 9.94 14.48
N PRO A 280 22.68 11.19 14.38
CA PRO A 280 21.27 11.51 14.60
C PRO A 280 20.31 11.01 13.51
N TYR A 281 20.81 10.57 12.36
CA TYR A 281 20.00 10.06 11.25
C TYR A 281 20.12 8.53 11.07
N HIS A 282 20.74 7.83 12.03
CA HIS A 282 20.85 6.38 12.02
C HIS A 282 20.76 5.80 13.45
N SER A 283 20.05 6.44 14.35
CA SER A 283 19.99 5.99 15.75
C SER A 283 18.61 6.13 16.38
N SER A 284 17.63 6.63 15.64
CA SER A 284 16.33 6.96 16.20
C SER A 284 15.50 5.71 16.50
N SER A 285 14.55 5.93 17.40
CA SER A 285 13.48 5.01 17.73
C SER A 285 12.16 5.70 17.35
N VAL A 286 11.20 4.96 16.77
CA VAL A 286 9.98 5.46 16.09
C VAL A 286 8.68 4.77 16.53
N GLU A 287 8.78 3.79 17.40
CA GLU A 287 7.73 3.03 18.09
C GLU A 287 6.64 3.90 18.69
N SER A 288 6.97 5.05 19.28
CA SER A 288 5.95 5.97 19.83
C SER A 288 4.96 6.42 18.76
N VAL A 289 5.42 6.69 17.55
CA VAL A 289 4.55 7.05 16.42
C VAL A 289 3.83 5.83 15.88
N LEU A 290 4.54 4.71 15.69
CA LEU A 290 3.96 3.49 15.14
C LEU A 290 2.83 2.94 16.03
N CYS A 291 2.99 2.92 17.35
CA CYS A 291 1.97 2.42 18.29
C CYS A 291 0.66 3.23 18.27
N ASN A 292 0.69 4.45 17.72
CA ASN A 292 -0.50 5.28 17.55
C ASN A 292 -1.21 5.06 16.20
N ILE A 293 -0.60 4.32 15.27
CA ILE A 293 -1.23 3.93 14.00
C ILE A 293 -2.13 2.71 14.24
N LYS A 294 -3.43 2.88 14.04
CA LYS A 294 -4.42 1.80 14.15
C LYS A 294 -4.48 1.01 12.84
N GLY A 295 -4.58 -0.32 12.95
CA GLY A 295 -4.64 -1.24 11.80
C GLY A 295 -3.30 -1.81 11.34
N ILE A 296 -2.20 -1.54 12.08
CA ILE A 296 -0.92 -2.25 11.93
C ILE A 296 -0.61 -3.09 13.16
N LYS A 297 0.14 -4.17 12.97
CA LYS A 297 0.79 -4.91 14.06
C LYS A 297 2.27 -4.52 14.12
N ILE A 298 2.85 -4.54 15.31
CA ILE A 298 4.25 -4.20 15.53
C ILE A 298 4.90 -5.38 16.24
N ALA A 299 6.01 -5.88 15.69
CA ALA A 299 6.89 -6.84 16.33
C ALA A 299 8.21 -6.17 16.66
N TYR A 300 8.73 -6.43 17.85
CA TYR A 300 10.05 -5.98 18.27
C TYR A 300 10.82 -7.14 18.90
N PRO A 301 11.29 -8.10 18.09
CA PRO A 301 11.99 -9.29 18.58
C PRO A 301 13.30 -8.93 19.28
N SER A 302 13.65 -9.71 20.30
CA SER A 302 14.88 -9.53 21.08
C SER A 302 15.91 -10.64 20.87
N THR A 303 15.47 -11.78 20.32
CA THR A 303 16.31 -12.94 20.04
C THR A 303 16.15 -13.46 18.61
N GLY A 304 17.10 -14.28 18.15
CA GLY A 304 17.01 -14.97 16.85
C GLY A 304 15.76 -15.85 16.73
N ALA A 305 15.39 -16.54 17.81
CA ALA A 305 14.19 -17.37 17.87
C ALA A 305 12.92 -16.53 17.69
N ASP A 306 12.79 -15.42 18.44
CA ASP A 306 11.65 -14.52 18.33
C ASP A 306 11.53 -13.99 16.90
N LEU A 307 12.65 -13.56 16.31
CA LEU A 307 12.67 -12.98 14.98
C LEU A 307 12.26 -14.00 13.91
N LYS A 308 12.79 -15.23 13.95
CA LYS A 308 12.40 -16.30 12.99
C LYS A 308 10.91 -16.61 13.11
N GLY A 309 10.43 -16.83 14.33
CA GLY A 309 9.04 -17.20 14.58
C GLY A 309 8.05 -16.08 14.25
N LEU A 310 8.36 -14.83 14.64
CA LEU A 310 7.51 -13.67 14.38
C LEU A 310 7.54 -13.26 12.91
N MET A 311 8.66 -13.42 12.20
CA MET A 311 8.74 -13.18 10.74
C MET A 311 7.77 -14.11 10.00
N LYS A 312 7.73 -15.40 10.36
CA LYS A 312 6.78 -16.35 9.78
C LYS A 312 5.35 -16.06 10.18
N ALA A 313 5.11 -15.73 11.45
CA ALA A 313 3.78 -15.31 11.92
C ALA A 313 3.28 -14.09 11.14
N ALA A 314 4.14 -13.08 10.97
CA ALA A 314 3.86 -11.88 10.20
C ALA A 314 3.57 -12.20 8.73
N TYR A 315 4.34 -13.09 8.13
CA TYR A 315 4.12 -13.49 6.73
C TYR A 315 2.76 -14.10 6.55
N HIS A 316 2.34 -15.00 7.44
CA HIS A 316 1.04 -15.67 7.39
C HIS A 316 -0.13 -14.78 7.82
N ASP A 317 0.14 -13.65 8.48
CA ASP A 317 -0.87 -12.69 8.90
C ASP A 317 -1.43 -11.91 7.70
N PRO A 318 -2.77 -11.76 7.57
CA PRO A 318 -3.35 -10.96 6.50
C PRO A 318 -3.17 -9.45 6.73
N ASN A 319 -2.71 -9.02 7.90
CA ASN A 319 -2.57 -7.62 8.27
C ASN A 319 -1.15 -7.10 8.07
N PRO A 320 -0.95 -5.79 7.92
CA PRO A 320 0.38 -5.21 7.80
C PRO A 320 1.13 -5.32 9.14
N VAL A 321 2.36 -5.81 9.09
CA VAL A 321 3.24 -5.95 10.24
C VAL A 321 4.48 -5.09 10.05
N VAL A 322 4.78 -4.24 11.04
CA VAL A 322 6.07 -3.56 11.14
C VAL A 322 7.00 -4.38 12.02
N MET A 323 8.09 -4.87 11.45
CA MET A 323 9.13 -5.64 12.12
C MET A 323 10.29 -4.72 12.49
N LEU A 324 10.42 -4.40 13.77
CA LEU A 324 11.48 -3.54 14.30
C LEU A 324 12.72 -4.38 14.63
N GLU A 325 13.79 -4.19 13.86
CA GLU A 325 15.03 -4.97 13.97
C GLU A 325 16.10 -4.13 14.69
N HIS A 326 16.32 -4.35 16.00
CA HIS A 326 17.29 -3.55 16.76
C HIS A 326 18.72 -3.81 16.27
N LYS A 327 19.37 -2.80 15.69
CA LYS A 327 20.71 -2.95 15.06
C LYS A 327 21.79 -3.46 16.01
N GLY A 328 21.72 -3.07 17.29
CA GLY A 328 22.65 -3.55 18.32
C GLY A 328 22.50 -5.04 18.65
N LEU A 329 21.28 -5.58 18.59
CA LEU A 329 21.01 -7.00 18.83
C LEU A 329 21.25 -7.83 17.56
N TYR A 330 21.02 -7.21 16.40
CA TYR A 330 21.01 -7.86 15.09
C TYR A 330 22.25 -8.72 14.80
N TRP A 331 23.42 -8.19 15.16
CA TRP A 331 24.72 -8.86 15.01
C TRP A 331 25.30 -9.38 16.33
N SER A 332 24.66 -9.08 17.46
CA SER A 332 25.14 -9.38 18.81
C SER A 332 26.60 -8.97 19.04
N LYS A 333 26.99 -7.78 18.55
CA LYS A 333 28.36 -7.25 18.61
C LYS A 333 28.61 -6.33 19.81
N ILE A 334 27.55 -5.95 20.52
CA ILE A 334 27.64 -5.11 21.72
C ILE A 334 27.72 -6.03 22.95
N LYS A 335 28.62 -5.73 23.89
CA LYS A 335 28.71 -6.45 25.16
C LYS A 335 27.33 -6.45 25.86
N GLY A 336 26.85 -7.62 26.27
CA GLY A 336 25.53 -7.80 26.89
C GLY A 336 24.40 -8.11 25.89
N THR A 337 24.72 -8.36 24.62
CA THR A 337 23.75 -8.76 23.58
C THR A 337 23.91 -10.21 23.14
N GLU A 338 24.72 -10.99 23.87
CA GLU A 338 25.02 -12.39 23.56
C GLU A 338 23.77 -13.28 23.64
N ASP A 339 22.83 -12.95 24.53
CA ASP A 339 21.55 -13.67 24.69
C ASP A 339 20.59 -13.46 23.51
N ALA A 340 20.84 -12.48 22.64
CA ALA A 340 20.11 -12.37 21.38
C ALA A 340 20.44 -13.53 20.42
N LYS A 341 21.57 -14.23 20.62
CA LYS A 341 21.91 -15.44 19.88
C LYS A 341 21.23 -16.65 20.50
N THR A 342 20.36 -17.27 19.73
CA THR A 342 19.66 -18.50 20.13
C THR A 342 20.03 -19.63 19.19
N ILE A 343 19.75 -20.86 19.62
CA ILE A 343 19.74 -22.01 18.70
C ILE A 343 18.79 -21.69 17.55
N GLU A 344 19.18 -22.00 16.32
CA GLU A 344 18.34 -21.77 15.16
C GLU A 344 17.04 -22.59 15.30
N PRO A 345 15.84 -21.97 15.37
CA PRO A 345 14.61 -22.74 15.46
C PRO A 345 14.37 -23.60 14.22
N SER A 346 13.59 -24.67 14.38
CA SER A 346 13.16 -25.56 13.28
C SER A 346 12.49 -24.81 12.10
N ALA A 347 12.45 -25.48 10.94
CA ALA A 347 11.92 -24.89 9.71
C ALA A 347 10.40 -24.66 9.74
N ASP A 348 9.65 -25.28 10.64
CA ASP A 348 8.22 -25.04 10.86
C ASP A 348 7.95 -24.12 12.07
N TYR A 349 8.99 -23.60 12.72
CA TYR A 349 8.85 -22.75 13.90
C TYR A 349 8.10 -21.44 13.61
N ILE A 350 7.04 -21.18 14.37
CA ILE A 350 6.21 -19.99 14.26
C ILE A 350 5.63 -19.66 15.64
N ILE A 351 5.62 -18.36 16.01
CA ILE A 351 5.12 -17.90 17.30
C ILE A 351 4.08 -16.78 17.12
N PRO A 352 2.89 -16.88 17.73
CA PRO A 352 1.87 -15.84 17.64
C PRO A 352 2.33 -14.52 18.26
N PHE A 353 1.83 -13.42 17.70
CA PHE A 353 2.02 -12.09 18.31
C PHE A 353 1.50 -12.06 19.75
N GLY A 354 2.31 -11.51 20.66
CA GLY A 354 2.00 -11.45 22.10
C GLY A 354 2.39 -12.70 22.91
N LYS A 355 3.09 -13.67 22.31
CA LYS A 355 3.58 -14.88 22.98
C LYS A 355 5.10 -15.05 23.00
N ALA A 356 5.83 -14.19 22.28
CA ALA A 356 7.28 -14.27 22.06
C ALA A 356 8.11 -14.26 23.34
#